data_AF-A0A9X1SCF5-F1
#
_entry.id   AF-A0A9X1SCF5-F1
#
_cell.length_a   1.000
_cell.length_b   1.000
_cell.length_c   1.000
_cell.angle_alpha   90.00
_cell.angle_beta   90.00
_cell.angle_gamma   90.00
#
_symmetry.space_group_name_H-M   'P 1'
#
loop_
_entity.id
_entity.type
_entity.pdbx_description
1 polymer ?
#
loop_
_entity_poly.entity_id
_entity_poly.type
_entity_poly.pdbx_seq_one_letter_code
_entity_poly.pdbx_strand_id
1 'polypeptide(L)'
;MPRSNRPRRVPSPGSPAGRNARRKWASAPPEVDLERTRAGLPRHESGPDGEWSVRQITAQNAAKDYRCPGCGVLIPPGTAHLVVWQEDSLLGRQAAVEGRRHWHSHCWRTRRRY
;
A
#
# COMPACT_ATOMS: atom_id res chain seq x y z
N MET A 1 26.70 -29.83 43.22
CA MET A 1 27.80 -30.02 42.24
C MET A 1 27.65 -29.01 41.11
N PRO A 2 28.72 -28.32 40.68
CA PRO A 2 28.65 -27.06 39.94
C PRO A 2 28.29 -27.22 38.46
N ARG A 3 27.47 -26.30 37.94
CA ARG A 3 27.18 -26.18 36.50
C ARG A 3 28.37 -25.54 35.81
N SER A 4 29.05 -26.31 34.95
CA SER A 4 30.17 -25.84 34.12
C SER A 4 29.76 -24.63 33.27
N ASN A 5 30.23 -23.44 33.64
CA ASN A 5 30.18 -22.25 32.80
C ASN A 5 31.32 -22.34 31.78
N ARG A 6 31.09 -23.00 30.64
CA ARG A 6 32.08 -23.07 29.56
C ARG A 6 31.91 -21.86 28.64
N PRO A 7 32.85 -20.90 28.60
CA PRO A 7 32.73 -19.74 27.71
C PRO A 7 32.75 -20.18 26.25
N ARG A 8 31.90 -19.55 25.43
CA ARG A 8 31.81 -19.78 23.99
C ARG A 8 33.16 -19.44 23.35
N ARG A 9 33.80 -20.44 22.73
CA ARG A 9 35.12 -20.30 22.09
C ARG A 9 35.06 -19.18 21.04
N VAL A 10 35.87 -18.15 21.23
CA VAL A 10 36.11 -17.11 20.21
C VAL A 10 36.81 -17.75 19.01
N PRO A 11 36.38 -17.48 17.76
CA PRO A 11 37.02 -18.04 16.58
C PRO A 11 38.45 -17.52 16.43
N SER A 12 39.42 -18.40 16.19
CA SER A 12 40.80 -18.02 15.90
C SER A 12 40.90 -17.18 14.61
N PRO A 13 41.83 -16.19 14.55
CA PRO A 13 42.07 -15.42 13.34
C PRO A 13 42.65 -16.36 12.28
N GLY A 14 41.83 -16.70 11.27
CA GLY A 14 42.21 -17.63 10.20
C GLY A 14 41.08 -18.53 9.67
N SER A 15 39.93 -18.60 10.35
CA SER A 15 38.79 -19.42 9.89
C SER A 15 38.10 -18.82 8.65
N PRO A 16 37.96 -19.56 7.52
CA PRO A 16 37.36 -19.04 6.29
C PRO A 16 35.85 -18.70 6.44
N ALA A 17 35.20 -19.22 7.48
CA ALA A 17 33.79 -18.99 7.79
C ALA A 17 33.45 -17.55 8.25
N GLY A 18 34.43 -16.74 8.67
CA GLY A 18 34.17 -15.38 9.18
C GLY A 18 34.02 -14.30 8.11
N ARG A 19 34.52 -14.55 6.89
CA ARG A 19 34.50 -13.55 5.81
C ARG A 19 33.14 -13.41 5.14
N ASN A 20 32.32 -14.46 5.14
CA ASN A 20 31.00 -14.45 4.48
C ASN A 20 29.92 -13.76 5.35
N ALA A 21 30.04 -13.82 6.67
CA ALA A 21 28.99 -13.39 7.59
C ALA A 21 28.89 -11.86 7.71
N ARG A 22 29.98 -11.15 7.41
CA ARG A 22 30.02 -9.68 7.33
C ARG A 22 29.51 -9.15 5.99
N ARG A 23 29.65 -9.93 4.90
CA ARG A 23 29.19 -9.51 3.56
C ARG A 23 27.67 -9.45 3.44
N LYS A 24 26.94 -10.36 4.11
CA LYS A 24 25.46 -10.38 4.02
C LYS A 24 24.76 -9.14 4.60
N TRP A 25 25.42 -8.43 5.51
CA TRP A 25 24.92 -7.19 6.11
C TRP A 25 25.65 -5.94 5.59
N ALA A 26 26.63 -6.11 4.70
CA ALA A 26 27.39 -5.03 4.09
C ALA A 26 26.81 -4.60 2.73
N SER A 27 25.81 -5.33 2.22
CA SER A 27 25.00 -4.86 1.10
C SER A 27 24.21 -3.64 1.56
N ALA A 28 24.35 -2.53 0.82
CA ALA A 28 23.49 -1.37 1.02
C ALA A 28 22.02 -1.83 1.00
N PRO A 29 21.15 -1.29 1.88
CA PRO A 29 19.73 -1.53 1.76
C PRO A 29 19.31 -1.24 0.31
N PRO A 30 18.45 -2.07 -0.30
CA PRO A 30 17.95 -1.76 -1.64
C PRO A 30 17.41 -0.33 -1.62
N GLU A 31 17.81 0.47 -2.61
CA GLU A 31 17.32 1.84 -2.74
C GLU A 31 15.79 1.80 -2.69
N VAL A 32 15.24 2.36 -1.62
CA VAL A 32 13.80 2.37 -1.41
C VAL A 32 13.21 3.26 -2.48
N ASP A 33 12.68 2.63 -3.53
CA ASP A 33 11.97 3.34 -4.59
C ASP A 33 10.75 4.02 -3.95
N LEU A 34 10.92 5.31 -3.65
CA LEU A 34 9.94 6.11 -2.92
C LEU A 34 8.63 6.20 -3.72
N GLU A 35 8.72 6.10 -5.04
CA GLU A 35 7.57 6.07 -5.95
C GLU A 35 6.75 4.79 -5.78
N ARG A 36 7.37 3.60 -5.80
CA ARG A 36 6.72 2.30 -5.50
C ARG A 36 6.18 2.25 -4.09
N THR A 37 6.87 2.86 -3.14
CA THR A 37 6.42 2.92 -1.73
C THR A 37 5.16 3.77 -1.61
N ARG A 38 5.08 4.89 -2.35
CA ARG A 38 3.92 5.79 -2.39
C ARG A 38 2.77 5.30 -3.27
N ALA A 39 3.05 4.48 -4.28
CA ALA A 39 2.04 3.97 -5.23
C ALA A 39 0.92 3.17 -4.55
N GLY A 40 1.14 2.67 -3.33
CA GLY A 40 0.13 1.98 -2.52
C GLY A 40 -0.69 2.89 -1.61
N LEU A 41 -0.24 4.12 -1.32
CA LEU A 41 -0.94 5.01 -0.40
C LEU A 41 -2.09 5.73 -1.11
N PRO A 42 -3.31 5.71 -0.53
CA PRO A 42 -4.38 6.57 -1.01
C PRO A 42 -3.99 8.03 -0.83
N ARG A 43 -4.42 8.86 -1.78
CA ARG A 43 -4.38 10.32 -1.68
C ARG A 43 -5.60 10.77 -0.88
N HIS A 44 -5.40 11.69 0.06
CA HIS A 44 -6.49 12.38 0.72
C HIS A 44 -6.99 13.56 -0.14
N GLU A 45 -8.31 13.67 -0.29
CA GLU A 45 -8.98 14.76 -0.98
C GLU A 45 -10.15 15.30 -0.14
N SER A 46 -10.02 16.54 0.32
CA SER A 46 -11.06 17.31 0.99
C SER A 46 -12.08 17.88 -0.01
N GLY A 47 -13.37 17.68 0.22
CA GLY A 47 -14.46 18.20 -0.61
C GLY A 47 -15.64 18.74 0.21
N PRO A 48 -16.64 19.37 -0.45
CA PRO A 48 -17.86 19.83 0.22
C PRO A 48 -18.63 18.71 0.92
N ASP A 49 -18.45 17.47 0.44
CA ASP A 49 -19.05 16.25 0.93
C ASP A 49 -18.18 15.49 1.95
N GLY A 50 -17.09 16.10 2.41
CA GLY A 50 -16.22 15.58 3.48
C GLY A 50 -14.81 15.20 3.03
N GLU A 51 -14.13 14.43 3.88
CA GLU A 51 -12.78 13.92 3.65
C GLU A 51 -12.80 12.54 2.99
N TRP A 52 -12.07 12.43 1.88
CA TRP A 52 -12.05 11.22 1.06
C TRP A 52 -10.65 10.69 0.90
N SER A 53 -10.52 9.36 0.94
CA SER A 53 -9.34 8.66 0.46
C SER A 53 -9.58 8.16 -0.95
N VAL A 54 -8.63 8.46 -1.83
CA VAL A 54 -8.68 8.18 -3.26
C VAL A 54 -7.47 7.35 -3.66
N ARG A 55 -7.70 6.16 -4.19
CA ARG A 55 -6.65 5.30 -4.73
C ARG A 55 -6.87 5.06 -6.22
N GLN A 56 -5.80 5.18 -7.00
CA GLN A 56 -5.84 4.83 -8.42
C GLN A 56 -5.74 3.32 -8.61
N ILE A 57 -6.59 2.78 -9.49
CA ILE A 57 -6.53 1.40 -9.96
C ILE A 57 -6.09 1.43 -11.42
N THR A 58 -4.98 0.76 -11.70
CA THR A 58 -4.47 0.60 -13.06
C THR A 58 -5.35 -0.38 -13.84
N ALA A 59 -5.33 -0.27 -15.18
CA ALA A 59 -6.04 -1.17 -16.09
C ALA A 59 -5.80 -2.66 -15.76
N GLN A 60 -4.54 -3.02 -15.50
CA GLN A 60 -4.12 -4.40 -15.17
C GLN A 60 -4.74 -4.93 -13.86
N ASN A 61 -5.02 -4.04 -12.91
CA ASN A 61 -5.63 -4.39 -11.63
C ASN A 61 -7.18 -4.32 -11.65
N ALA A 62 -7.77 -3.85 -12.76
CA ALA A 62 -9.21 -3.77 -12.94
C ALA A 62 -9.75 -5.10 -13.48
N ALA A 63 -9.94 -6.08 -12.60
CA ALA A 63 -10.35 -7.44 -12.99
C ALA A 63 -11.87 -7.69 -12.98
N LYS A 64 -12.68 -6.72 -12.56
CA LYS A 64 -14.13 -6.87 -12.36
C LYS A 64 -14.89 -5.65 -12.86
N ASP A 65 -16.13 -5.85 -13.25
CA ASP A 65 -17.08 -4.78 -13.53
C ASP A 65 -17.53 -4.09 -12.24
N TYR A 66 -17.53 -2.75 -12.26
CA TYR A 66 -18.05 -1.95 -11.15
C TYR A 66 -18.97 -0.85 -11.66
N ARG A 67 -20.00 -0.47 -10.89
CA ARG A 67 -20.91 0.61 -11.28
C ARG A 67 -20.42 1.95 -10.72
N CYS A 68 -20.25 2.94 -11.60
CA CYS A 68 -19.84 4.28 -11.21
C CYS A 68 -21.00 5.07 -10.60
N PRO A 69 -20.89 5.63 -9.37
CA PRO A 69 -21.96 6.42 -8.77
C PRO A 69 -22.27 7.73 -9.50
N GLY A 70 -21.27 8.36 -10.12
CA GLY A 70 -21.44 9.67 -10.76
C GLY A 70 -22.24 9.64 -12.07
N CYS A 71 -22.18 8.55 -12.82
CA CYS A 71 -22.89 8.43 -14.11
C CYS A 71 -23.82 7.20 -14.19
N GLY A 72 -23.77 6.29 -13.22
CA GLY A 72 -24.53 5.04 -13.24
C GLY A 72 -24.03 4.00 -14.25
N VAL A 73 -23.03 4.30 -15.06
CA VAL A 73 -22.47 3.39 -16.08
C VAL A 73 -21.46 2.42 -15.46
N LEU A 74 -21.33 1.23 -16.04
CA LEU A 74 -20.33 0.22 -15.65
C LEU A 74 -18.92 0.64 -16.10
N ILE A 75 -17.95 0.41 -15.22
CA ILE A 75 -16.52 0.44 -15.47
C ILE A 75 -16.11 -1.00 -15.81
N PRO A 76 -15.79 -1.31 -17.08
CA PRO A 76 -15.43 -2.67 -17.45
C PRO A 76 -14.02 -3.04 -16.97
N PRO A 77 -13.71 -4.35 -16.87
CA PRO A 77 -12.36 -4.81 -16.59
C PRO A 77 -11.37 -4.25 -17.62
N GLY A 78 -10.12 -4.04 -17.21
CA GLY A 78 -9.11 -3.40 -18.04
C GLY A 78 -9.20 -1.87 -18.08
N THR A 79 -10.20 -1.24 -17.44
CA THR A 79 -10.32 0.23 -17.41
C THR A 79 -9.67 0.81 -16.16
N ALA A 80 -8.72 1.74 -16.35
CA ALA A 80 -8.13 2.49 -15.24
C ALA A 80 -9.18 3.39 -14.59
N HIS A 81 -9.33 3.30 -13.28
CA HIS A 81 -10.38 3.98 -12.53
C HIS A 81 -9.92 4.29 -11.09
N LEU A 82 -10.78 4.93 -10.31
CA LEU A 82 -10.49 5.32 -8.94
C LEU A 82 -11.33 4.52 -7.96
N VAL A 83 -10.74 4.16 -6.83
CA VAL A 83 -11.45 3.61 -5.68
C VAL A 83 -11.44 4.65 -4.58
N VAL A 84 -12.62 4.97 -4.08
CA VAL A 84 -12.85 6.07 -3.15
C VAL A 84 -13.64 5.57 -1.95
N TRP A 85 -13.24 5.98 -0.75
CA TRP A 85 -13.99 5.78 0.48
C TRP A 85 -13.88 7.00 1.40
N GLN A 86 -14.84 7.16 2.30
CA GLN A 86 -14.77 8.20 3.34
C GLN A 86 -13.78 7.80 4.42
N GLU A 87 -12.93 8.73 4.84
CA GLU A 87 -11.99 8.46 5.94
C GLU A 87 -12.69 8.47 7.30
N ASP A 88 -13.72 9.29 7.45
CA ASP A 88 -14.47 9.46 8.70
C ASP A 88 -15.71 8.56 8.79
N SER A 89 -15.53 7.25 8.58
CA SER A 89 -16.61 6.32 8.91
C SER A 89 -16.73 6.23 10.42
N LEU A 90 -17.88 6.65 10.95
CA LEU A 90 -18.24 6.56 12.38
C LEU A 90 -18.10 5.14 12.97
N LEU A 91 -18.09 4.11 12.10
CA LEU A 91 -17.93 2.71 12.45
C LEU A 91 -16.47 2.22 12.40
N GLY A 92 -15.53 3.14 12.19
CA GLY A 92 -14.09 2.86 12.13
C GLY A 92 -13.56 2.55 10.73
N ARG A 93 -12.22 2.44 10.64
CA ARG A 93 -11.47 2.33 9.38
C ARG A 93 -11.80 1.11 8.52
N GLN A 94 -12.26 0.00 9.11
CA GLN A 94 -12.63 -1.21 8.36
C GLN A 94 -13.97 -1.03 7.63
N ALA A 95 -14.96 -0.42 8.28
CA ALA A 95 -16.25 -0.10 7.66
C ALA A 95 -16.10 0.93 6.52
N ALA A 96 -15.17 1.88 6.67
CA ALA A 96 -14.77 2.79 5.59
C ALA A 96 -14.26 2.03 4.35
N VAL A 97 -13.42 1.01 4.55
CA VAL A 97 -12.87 0.18 3.47
C VAL A 97 -13.95 -0.70 2.83
N GLU A 98 -14.95 -1.15 3.58
CA GLU A 98 -16.10 -1.89 3.01
C GLU A 98 -17.00 -0.99 2.16
N GLY A 99 -17.10 0.30 2.51
CA GLY A 99 -17.83 1.32 1.75
C GLY A 99 -17.13 1.82 0.47
N ARG A 100 -16.09 1.13 -0.03
CA ARG A 100 -15.33 1.53 -1.22
C ARG A 100 -16.23 1.59 -2.46
N ARG A 101 -16.21 2.74 -3.13
CA ARG A 101 -16.93 2.97 -4.39
C ARG A 101 -15.94 3.16 -5.53
N HIS A 102 -16.29 2.63 -6.69
CA HIS A 102 -15.48 2.71 -7.90
C HIS A 102 -15.98 3.85 -8.79
N TRP A 103 -15.08 4.73 -9.21
CA TRP A 103 -15.40 5.91 -10.00
C TRP A 103 -14.54 5.98 -11.25
N HIS A 104 -15.12 6.42 -12.36
CA HIS A 104 -14.32 6.91 -13.46
C HIS A 104 -13.50 8.12 -13.00
N SER A 105 -12.25 8.22 -13.48
CA SER A 105 -11.36 9.34 -13.15
C SER A 105 -11.98 10.71 -13.46
N HIS A 106 -12.74 10.80 -14.56
CA HIS A 106 -13.45 12.02 -14.93
C HIS A 106 -14.61 12.32 -13.98
N CYS A 107 -15.49 11.35 -13.75
CA CYS A 107 -16.65 11.51 -12.86
C CYS A 107 -16.24 11.92 -11.44
N TRP A 108 -15.13 11.38 -10.93
CA TRP A 108 -14.60 11.79 -9.62
C TRP A 108 -14.18 13.26 -9.61
N ARG A 109 -13.46 13.72 -10.65
CA ARG A 109 -13.00 15.10 -10.75
C ARG A 109 -14.17 16.09 -10.87
N THR A 110 -15.23 15.69 -11.58
CA THR A 110 -16.41 16.54 -11.84
C THR A 110 -17.51 16.41 -10.79
N ARG A 111 -17.33 15.59 -9.75
CA ARG A 111 -18.34 15.36 -8.71
C ARG A 111 -18.75 16.64 -7.96
N ARG A 112 -17.93 17.69 -8.02
CA ARG A 112 -18.17 18.98 -7.39
C ARG A 112 -19.13 19.84 -8.21
N ARG A 113 -20.39 19.45 -8.38
CA ARG A 113 -21.43 20.30 -9.02
C ARG A 113 -22.88 19.97 -8.65
N TYR A 114 -23.16 19.54 -7.42
CA TYR A 114 -24.51 19.67 -6.85
C TYR A 114 -24.42 19.97 -5.36
#